data_AF-A0A0N0A1D6-F1
#
_entry.id   AF-A0A0N0A1D6-F1
#
_cell.length_a   1.000
_cell.length_b   1.000
_cell.length_c   1.000
_cell.angle_alpha   90.00
_cell.angle_beta   90.00
_cell.angle_gamma   90.00
#
_symmetry.space_group_name_H-M   'P 1'
#
loop_
_entity.id
_entity.type
_entity.pdbx_description
1 polymer ?
#
loop_
_entity_poly.entity_id
_entity_poly.type
_entity_poly.pdbx_seq_one_letter_code
_entity_poly.pdbx_strand_id
1 'polypeptide(L)'
;MHRPLPSNDDVRWAMDQVLADARAAGRHPTVFAVERALEIRHATFYRNYRGLVTDYFQPQVAADTPGDARPAHAGKLVQVCEEAIRQLTLTHLDLCEKVNTAAEVTALPTRR
;
A
#
# COMPACT_ATOMS: atom_id res chain seq x y z
N MET A 1 -23.30 -29.96 1.03
CA MET A 1 -22.28 -30.45 1.97
C MET A 1 -21.64 -29.25 2.65
N HIS A 2 -22.03 -28.94 3.89
CA HIS A 2 -21.39 -27.87 4.65
C HIS A 2 -20.04 -28.39 5.16
N ARG A 3 -18.94 -27.96 4.51
CA ARG A 3 -17.61 -28.12 5.11
C ARG A 3 -17.65 -27.32 6.42
N PRO A 4 -17.45 -27.96 7.59
CA PRO A 4 -17.43 -27.21 8.84
C PRO A 4 -16.33 -26.15 8.74
N LEU A 5 -16.65 -24.93 9.19
CA LEU A 5 -15.66 -23.86 9.21
C LEU A 5 -14.52 -24.29 10.15
N PRO A 6 -13.25 -24.18 9.73
CA PRO A 6 -12.13 -24.54 10.59
C PRO A 6 -12.14 -23.70 11.85
N SER A 7 -11.72 -24.30 12.97
CA SER A 7 -11.67 -23.59 14.24
C SER A 7 -10.62 -22.47 14.17
N ASN A 8 -10.74 -21.48 15.06
CA ASN A 8 -9.73 -20.42 15.18
C ASN A 8 -8.33 -21.00 15.46
N ASP A 9 -8.24 -22.14 16.15
CA ASP A 9 -6.97 -22.80 16.42
C ASP A 9 -6.39 -23.49 15.17
N ASP A 10 -7.24 -24.06 14.30
CA ASP A 10 -6.83 -24.63 13.01
C ASP A 10 -6.31 -23.53 12.07
N VAL A 11 -6.99 -22.38 12.07
CA VAL A 11 -6.56 -21.20 11.30
C VAL A 11 -5.23 -20.67 11.83
N ARG A 12 -5.05 -20.63 13.15
CA ARG A 12 -3.79 -20.20 13.77
C ARG A 12 -2.64 -21.14 13.43
N TRP A 13 -2.88 -22.45 13.47
CA TRP A 13 -1.89 -23.44 13.07
C TRP A 13 -1.52 -23.32 11.59
N ALA A 14 -2.49 -23.10 10.71
CA ALA A 14 -2.22 -22.86 9.28
C ALA A 14 -1.46 -21.55 9.03
N MET A 15 -1.73 -20.49 9.81
CA MET A 15 -0.96 -19.25 9.76
C MET A 15 0.50 -19.46 10.15
N ASP A 16 0.75 -20.21 11.23
CA ASP A 16 2.11 -20.55 11.68
C ASP A 16 2.87 -21.35 10.60
N GLN A 17 2.21 -22.33 9.99
CA GLN A 17 2.76 -23.08 8.86
C GLN A 17 3.11 -22.18 7.66
N VAL A 18 2.23 -21.23 7.31
CA VAL A 18 2.49 -20.28 6.22
C VAL A 18 3.63 -19.32 6.55
N LEU A 19 3.74 -18.88 7.81
CA LEU A 19 4.85 -18.06 8.28
C LEU A 19 6.17 -18.85 8.20
N ALA A 20 6.19 -20.09 8.68
CA ALA A 20 7.36 -20.95 8.64
C ALA A 20 7.79 -21.30 7.20
N ASP A 21 6.84 -21.63 6.32
CA ASP A 21 7.10 -21.94 4.91
C ASP A 21 7.57 -20.70 4.14
N ALA A 22 6.97 -19.54 4.40
CA ALA A 22 7.40 -18.27 3.82
C ALA A 22 8.84 -17.92 4.25
N ARG A 23 9.17 -18.11 5.53
CA ARG A 23 10.52 -17.92 6.07
C ARG A 23 11.52 -18.89 5.43
N ALA A 24 11.15 -20.16 5.28
CA ALA A 24 12.00 -21.18 4.63
C ALA A 24 12.23 -20.88 3.15
N ALA A 25 11.21 -20.35 2.46
CA ALA A 25 11.28 -19.97 1.06
C ALA A 25 11.88 -18.57 0.82
N GLY A 26 12.16 -17.80 1.89
CA GLY A 26 12.58 -16.40 1.80
C GLY A 26 11.54 -15.48 1.14
N ARG A 27 10.25 -15.82 1.25
CA ARG A 27 9.13 -15.08 0.65
C ARG A 27 8.33 -14.37 1.73
N HIS A 28 7.53 -13.40 1.31
CA HIS A 28 6.64 -12.70 2.22
C HIS A 28 5.37 -13.55 2.47
N PRO A 29 5.02 -13.84 3.74
CA PRO A 29 3.79 -14.56 4.07
C PRO A 29 2.57 -13.72 3.68
N THR A 30 1.58 -14.33 3.02
CA THR A 30 0.37 -13.63 2.56
C THR A 30 -0.89 -14.32 3.05
N VAL A 31 -1.95 -13.53 3.25
CA VAL A 31 -3.27 -14.06 3.63
C VAL A 31 -3.81 -15.02 2.56
N PHE A 32 -3.50 -14.79 1.29
CA PHE A 32 -3.84 -15.71 0.20
C PHE A 32 -3.21 -17.11 0.36
N ALA A 33 -1.98 -17.19 0.86
CA ALA A 33 -1.35 -18.49 1.13
C ALA A 33 -2.07 -19.25 2.26
N VAL A 34 -2.52 -18.53 3.29
CA VAL A 34 -3.34 -19.09 4.38
C VAL A 34 -4.69 -19.57 3.87
N GLU A 35 -5.36 -18.77 3.04
CA GLU A 35 -6.63 -19.14 2.40
C GLU A 35 -6.50 -20.38 1.52
N ARG A 36 -5.39 -20.47 0.78
CA ARG A 36 -5.07 -21.64 -0.06
C ARG A 36 -4.78 -22.88 0.79
N ALA A 37 -4.05 -22.74 1.90
CA ALA A 37 -3.73 -23.85 2.81
C ALA A 37 -4.99 -24.43 3.48
N LEU A 38 -5.96 -23.57 3.81
CA LEU A 38 -7.22 -23.97 4.44
C LEU A 38 -8.34 -24.30 3.42
N GLU A 39 -8.09 -24.07 2.13
CA GLU A 39 -9.07 -24.17 1.05
C GLU A 39 -10.37 -23.38 1.31
N ILE A 40 -10.24 -22.20 1.92
CA ILE A 40 -11.37 -21.32 2.25
C ILE A 40 -11.43 -20.17 1.24
N ARG A 41 -12.64 -19.79 0.81
CA ARG A 41 -12.82 -18.56 0.03
C ARG A 41 -12.47 -17.33 0.85
N HIS A 42 -11.81 -16.36 0.21
CA HIS A 42 -11.49 -15.05 0.76
C HIS A 42 -12.64 -14.39 1.55
N ALA A 43 -13.85 -14.36 0.98
CA ALA A 43 -15.01 -13.76 1.64
C ALA A 43 -15.40 -14.43 2.96
N THR A 44 -15.26 -15.76 3.05
CA THR A 44 -15.52 -16.52 4.28
C THR A 44 -14.41 -16.30 5.29
N PHE A 45 -13.16 -16.23 4.83
CA PHE A 45 -12.01 -16.00 5.68
C PHE A 45 -12.07 -14.62 6.34
N TYR A 46 -12.30 -13.57 5.54
CA TYR A 46 -12.37 -12.20 6.03
C TYR A 46 -13.60 -11.93 6.93
N ARG A 47 -14.72 -12.63 6.72
CA ARG A 47 -15.91 -12.46 7.58
C ARG A 47 -15.73 -13.05 8.97
N ASN A 48 -15.03 -14.17 9.11
CA ASN A 48 -14.95 -14.92 10.37
C ASN A 48 -13.62 -14.75 11.12
N TYR A 49 -12.53 -14.47 10.41
CA TYR A 49 -11.17 -14.50 10.98
C TYR A 49 -10.41 -13.18 10.82
N ARG A 50 -11.09 -12.07 10.49
CA ARG A 50 -10.46 -10.73 10.40
C ARG A 50 -9.67 -10.36 11.66
N GLY A 51 -10.18 -10.73 12.84
CA GLY A 51 -9.48 -10.49 14.11
C GLY A 51 -8.12 -11.21 14.16
N LEU A 52 -8.06 -12.47 13.72
CA LEU A 52 -6.81 -13.24 13.68
C LEU A 52 -5.79 -12.66 12.71
N VAL A 53 -6.23 -12.04 11.61
CA VAL A 53 -5.33 -11.35 10.67
C VAL A 53 -4.70 -10.12 11.32
N THR A 54 -5.50 -9.29 11.99
CA THR A 54 -5.03 -8.05 12.60
C THR A 54 -4.20 -8.31 13.87
N ASP A 55 -4.67 -9.21 14.75
CA ASP A 55 -4.10 -9.39 16.08
C ASP A 55 -2.92 -10.36 16.10
N TYR A 56 -2.87 -11.32 15.17
CA TYR A 56 -1.88 -12.40 15.19
C TYR A 56 -1.00 -12.41 13.94
N PHE A 57 -1.59 -12.36 12.74
CA PHE A 57 -0.82 -12.51 11.49
C PHE A 57 0.00 -11.26 11.14
N GLN A 58 -0.60 -10.07 11.13
CA GLN A 58 0.09 -8.83 10.77
C GLN A 58 1.33 -8.52 11.64
N PRO A 59 1.28 -8.64 12.98
CA PRO A 59 2.45 -8.43 13.82
C PRO A 59 3.58 -9.40 13.52
N GLN A 60 3.26 -10.65 13.18
CA GLN A 60 4.26 -11.67 12.85
C GLN A 60 4.85 -11.48 11.46
N VAL A 61 4.06 -11.05 10.48
CA VAL A 61 4.58 -10.65 9.17
C VAL A 61 5.55 -9.46 9.32
N ALA A 62 5.20 -8.47 10.15
CA ALA A 62 6.07 -7.34 10.44
C ALA A 62 7.38 -7.75 11.15
N ALA A 63 7.31 -8.73 12.05
CA ALA A 63 8.48 -9.24 12.78
C ALA A 63 9.35 -10.19 11.94
N ASP A 64 8.75 -11.00 11.06
CA ASP A 64 9.44 -11.99 10.24
C ASP A 64 10.08 -11.37 8.99
N THR A 65 9.80 -10.11 8.67
CA THR A 65 10.49 -9.37 7.62
C THR A 65 11.90 -9.00 8.10
N PRO A 66 12.97 -9.76 7.81
CA PRO A 66 14.30 -9.53 8.38
C PRO A 66 15.08 -8.51 7.53
N GLY A 67 14.39 -7.58 6.88
CA GLY A 67 14.98 -6.80 5.79
C GLY A 67 14.13 -5.68 5.18
N ASP A 68 13.04 -5.24 5.80
CA ASP A 68 12.39 -3.97 5.45
C ASP A 68 12.57 -2.97 6.59
N ALA A 69 13.83 -2.76 6.94
CA ALA A 69 14.25 -1.42 7.29
C ALA A 69 14.03 -0.52 6.06
N ARG A 70 12.82 0.02 5.88
CA ARG A 70 12.67 1.16 4.98
C ARG A 70 11.96 2.38 5.57
N PRO A 71 12.59 3.02 6.58
CA PRO A 71 12.48 4.47 6.73
C PRO A 71 13.01 5.21 5.47
N ALA A 72 13.83 4.56 4.65
CA ALA A 72 14.39 5.14 3.42
C ALA A 72 13.42 5.22 2.23
N HIS A 73 12.36 4.40 2.12
CA HIS A 73 11.43 4.50 0.98
C HIS A 73 10.37 5.55 1.26
N ALA A 74 9.88 5.61 2.51
CA ALA A 74 9.06 6.72 2.96
C ALA A 74 9.81 8.04 2.75
N GLY A 75 11.08 8.14 3.16
CA GLY A 75 11.90 9.33 2.91
C GLY A 75 12.08 9.65 1.41
N LYS A 76 12.34 8.63 0.57
CA LYS A 76 12.50 8.84 -0.88
C LYS A 76 11.19 9.24 -1.56
N LEU A 77 10.06 8.69 -1.13
CA LEU A 77 8.74 9.06 -1.64
C LEU A 77 8.36 10.48 -1.20
N VAL A 78 8.61 10.85 0.05
CA VAL A 78 8.43 12.22 0.55
C VAL A 78 9.30 13.20 -0.24
N GLN A 79 10.57 12.89 -0.46
CA GLN A 79 11.47 13.73 -1.26
C GLN A 79 10.99 13.89 -2.71
N VAL A 80 10.53 12.81 -3.34
CA VAL A 80 9.97 12.85 -4.71
C VAL A 80 8.67 13.65 -4.75
N CYS A 81 7.80 13.52 -3.75
CA CYS A 81 6.58 14.31 -3.65
C CYS A 81 6.86 15.80 -3.41
N GLU A 82 7.81 16.14 -2.53
CA GLU A 82 8.24 17.52 -2.29
C GLU A 82 8.81 18.16 -3.55
N GLU A 83 9.66 17.43 -4.28
CA GLU A 83 10.24 17.93 -5.52
C GLU A 83 9.17 18.12 -6.61
N ALA A 84 8.24 17.17 -6.74
CA ALA A 84 7.12 17.28 -7.68
C ALA A 84 6.23 18.50 -7.36
N ILE A 85 5.97 18.79 -6.09
CA ILE A 85 5.21 19.98 -5.67
C ILE A 85 5.97 21.26 -6.04
N ARG A 86 7.28 21.35 -5.77
CA ARG A 86 8.09 22.52 -6.13
C ARG A 86 8.11 22.78 -7.64
N GLN A 87 8.32 21.73 -8.44
CA GLN A 87 8.34 21.84 -9.90
C GLN A 87 6.98 22.29 -10.45
N LEU A 88 5.89 21.76 -9.89
CA LEU A 88 4.55 22.15 -10.28
C LEU A 88 4.25 23.62 -9.93
N THR A 89 4.67 24.09 -8.75
CA THR A 89 4.52 25.51 -8.35
C THR A 89 5.31 26.45 -9.26
N LEU A 90 6.57 26.12 -9.58
CA LEU A 90 7.40 26.91 -10.49
C LEU A 90 6.79 26.99 -11.89
N THR A 91 6.31 25.86 -12.41
CA THR A 91 5.67 25.80 -13.74
C THR A 91 4.37 26.60 -13.76
N HIS A 92 3.58 26.56 -12.68
CA HIS A 92 2.34 27.33 -12.57
C HIS A 92 2.61 28.85 -12.54
N LEU A 93 3.69 29.29 -11.86
CA LEU A 93 4.09 30.70 -11.85
C LEU A 93 4.55 31.19 -13.23
N ASP A 94 5.41 30.43 -13.92
CA ASP A 94 5.85 30.75 -15.30
C ASP A 94 4.65 30.83 -16.26
N LEU A 95 3.69 29.91 -16.12
CA LEU A 95 2.49 29.91 -16.94
C LEU A 95 1.61 31.13 -16.65
N CYS A 96 1.45 31.50 -15.37
CA CYS A 96 0.72 32.71 -14.97
C CYS A 96 1.37 33.98 -15.51
N GLU A 97 2.70 34.11 -15.45
CA GLU A 97 3.41 35.25 -16.04
C GLU A 97 3.20 35.32 -17.56
N LYS A 98 3.35 34.20 -18.27
CA LYS A 98 3.10 34.13 -19.72
C LYS A 98 1.68 34.54 -20.08
N VAL A 99 0.69 34.08 -19.32
CA VAL A 99 -0.71 34.44 -19.54
C VAL A 99 -0.93 35.92 -19.26
N ASN A 100 -0.34 36.47 -18.18
CA ASN A 100 -0.45 37.89 -17.87
C ASN A 100 0.23 38.78 -18.91
N THR A 101 1.43 38.43 -19.38
CA THR A 101 2.09 39.15 -20.48
C THR A 101 1.31 39.03 -21.78
N ALA A 102 0.77 37.86 -22.11
CA ALA A 102 -0.09 37.70 -23.27
C ALA A 102 -1.38 38.53 -23.15
N ALA A 103 -1.97 38.58 -21.95
CA ALA A 103 -3.14 39.38 -21.65
C ALA A 103 -2.85 40.89 -21.75
N GLU A 104 -1.70 41.36 -21.24
CA GLU A 104 -1.23 42.75 -21.39
C GLU A 104 -0.94 43.11 -22.85
N VAL A 105 -0.37 42.18 -23.64
CA VAL A 105 -0.18 42.37 -25.09
C VAL A 105 -1.51 42.44 -25.83
N THR A 106 -2.53 41.69 -25.39
CA THR A 106 -3.90 41.80 -25.94
C THR A 106 -4.69 43.00 -25.42
N ALA A 107 -4.25 43.66 -24.34
CA ALA A 107 -4.88 44.84 -23.74
C ALA A 107 -4.30 46.16 -24.26
N LEU A 108 -3.54 46.15 -25.37
CA LEU A 108 -3.19 47.35 -26.12
C LEU A 108 -4.49 48.09 -26.50
N PRO A 109 -4.67 49.36 -26.08
CA PRO A 109 -5.90 50.08 -26.37
C PRO A 109 -6.00 50.28 -27.87
N THR A 110 -7.07 49.74 -28.46
CA THR A 110 -7.52 50.09 -29.79
C THR A 110 -7.76 51.60 -29.79
N ARG A 111 -6.76 52.38 -30.22
CA ARG A 111 -6.89 53.84 -30.40
C ARG A 111 -8.07 54.10 -31.32
N ARG A 112 -9.10 54.75 -30.79
CA ARG A 112 -10.01 55.61 -31.53
C ARG A 112 -10.01 56.98 -30.87
#